data_AF-A0A932C679-F1
#
_entry.id   AF-A0A932C679-F1
#
_cell.length_a   1.000
_cell.length_b   1.000
_cell.length_c   1.000
_cell.angle_alpha   90.00
_cell.angle_beta   90.00
_cell.angle_gamma   90.00
#
_symmetry.space_group_name_H-M   'P 1'
#
loop_
_entity.id
_entity.type
_entity.pdbx_description
1 polymer ?
#
loop_
_entity_poly.entity_id
_entity_poly.type
_entity_poly.pdbx_seq_one_letter_code
_entity_poly.pdbx_strand_id
1 'polypeptide(L)'
;MITATRNYLVFLRRCARIAFTGDWRYYLWMAVLTVIALVGLNAYAKQLVHGLVVTGMSDEVSWGVYIANFTFLVGVAAAAVMMVIPVYIYGNEDLHDLVIFGELLAVAAIIMCLAFVTVDLGRPDRFWHLIPGIGQMNFPASMLSWDVIVLNGYLLLNVWICGYLLYCRYQKKKASKWFYIPFVFLAIVWAISIHTVTAFLYVGLGGRPFWNSAIVGPRFLASAFTAGPALIILALQVVRRVTASVPTGETAWPWPGAAAPEPVTGRAATLEDLDLLARHLPELAFVPAADRRSCLAGATVLEVAARTILLHQGGTDTDAFFILKGRVVVKREEGGRSRITRSVGPGEQFGEVSSLTGTARVATAITEEPSRVLRLPAESLRRLMRTPQMNEIVRSRMTERLMITDRGLLMLRSIVQVSMIINVFLLACEVFKEFYSGTTHGASAKYLFFGLHGHNALVPWIWTAIGFNLIAMVLLVLPLSRGLKYLNIACVLSIIGIWIEKGMGLVIPGFIPTPLGAIVDYLPTLNETLVCLGIWAFGLLCYTIFLRMAVPILQGRLTKANEIR
;
A
#
# COMPACT_ATOMS: atom_id res chain seq x y z
N MET A 1 -18.72 -30.39 -3.03
CA MET A 1 -18.86 -29.00 -3.50
C MET A 1 -19.76 -28.14 -2.61
N ILE A 2 -20.97 -28.59 -2.25
CA ILE A 2 -21.96 -27.81 -1.46
C ILE A 2 -21.37 -27.19 -0.17
N THR A 3 -20.62 -27.95 0.62
CA THR A 3 -20.00 -27.46 1.87
C THR A 3 -18.93 -26.38 1.64
N ALA A 4 -18.17 -26.47 0.53
CA ALA A 4 -17.14 -25.49 0.19
C ALA A 4 -17.78 -24.16 -0.24
N THR A 5 -18.81 -24.23 -1.08
CA THR A 5 -19.59 -23.05 -1.51
C THR A 5 -20.25 -22.37 -0.32
N ARG A 6 -20.85 -23.14 0.60
CA ARG A 6 -21.43 -22.61 1.84
C ARG A 6 -20.39 -21.91 2.71
N ASN A 7 -19.22 -22.51 2.93
CA ASN A 7 -18.14 -21.89 3.71
C ASN A 7 -17.67 -20.57 3.08
N TYR A 8 -17.56 -20.52 1.76
CA TYR A 8 -17.16 -19.31 1.06
C TYR A 8 -18.23 -18.20 1.18
N LEU A 9 -19.52 -18.53 1.06
CA LEU A 9 -20.60 -17.56 1.27
C LEU A 9 -20.64 -17.03 2.71
N VAL A 10 -20.36 -17.89 3.71
CA VAL A 10 -20.23 -17.45 5.11
C VAL A 10 -19.06 -16.48 5.27
N PHE A 11 -17.90 -16.80 4.69
CA PHE A 11 -16.75 -15.90 4.66
C PHE A 11 -17.12 -14.53 4.07
N LEU A 12 -17.73 -14.50 2.88
CA LEU A 12 -18.15 -13.25 2.24
C LEU A 12 -19.14 -12.46 3.10
N ARG A 13 -20.11 -13.12 3.73
CA ARG A 13 -21.07 -12.48 4.63
C ARG A 13 -20.39 -11.85 5.85
N ARG A 14 -19.38 -12.52 6.43
CA ARG A 14 -18.63 -11.97 7.57
C ARG A 14 -17.76 -10.79 7.16
N CYS A 15 -17.08 -10.89 6.03
CA CYS A 15 -16.32 -9.79 5.44
C CYS A 15 -17.23 -8.58 5.21
N ALA A 16 -18.40 -8.78 4.60
CA ALA A 16 -19.40 -7.73 4.39
C ALA A 16 -19.88 -7.11 5.72
N ARG A 17 -20.17 -7.92 6.75
CA ARG A 17 -20.55 -7.39 8.07
C ARG A 17 -19.44 -6.52 8.67
N ILE A 18 -18.20 -6.99 8.63
CA ILE A 18 -17.06 -6.27 9.22
C ILE A 18 -16.76 -4.98 8.48
N ALA A 19 -16.93 -5.00 7.16
CA ALA A 19 -16.77 -3.85 6.28
C ALA A 19 -17.68 -2.66 6.63
N PHE A 20 -18.77 -2.85 7.39
CA PHE A 20 -19.66 -1.76 7.81
C PHE A 20 -19.73 -1.56 9.34
N THR A 21 -18.82 -2.20 10.09
CA THR A 21 -18.72 -2.06 11.55
C THR A 21 -17.45 -1.32 11.95
N GLY A 22 -17.56 -0.25 12.73
CA GLY A 22 -16.41 0.53 13.19
C GLY A 22 -16.71 1.50 14.32
N ASP A 23 -15.75 2.37 14.61
CA ASP A 23 -15.90 3.46 15.56
C ASP A 23 -16.54 4.69 14.88
N TRP A 24 -16.82 5.73 15.66
CA TRP A 24 -17.44 6.95 15.12
C TRP A 24 -16.57 7.64 14.06
N ARG A 25 -15.23 7.55 14.18
CA ARG A 25 -14.27 8.11 13.21
C ARG A 25 -14.38 7.40 11.87
N TYR A 26 -14.48 6.07 11.92
CA TYR A 26 -14.73 5.25 10.75
C TYR A 26 -16.05 5.61 10.08
N TYR A 27 -17.15 5.74 10.84
CA TYR A 27 -18.44 6.13 10.28
C TYR A 27 -18.42 7.54 9.69
N LEU A 28 -17.76 8.50 10.34
CA LEU A 28 -17.59 9.85 9.80
C LEU A 28 -16.79 9.83 8.49
N TRP A 29 -15.68 9.10 8.45
CA TRP A 29 -14.86 8.94 7.24
C TRP A 29 -15.65 8.32 6.09
N MET A 30 -16.35 7.22 6.34
CA MET A 30 -17.21 6.57 5.34
C MET A 30 -18.33 7.50 4.88
N ALA A 31 -18.99 8.21 5.80
CA ALA A 31 -20.06 9.15 5.47
C ALA A 31 -19.57 10.30 4.58
N VAL A 32 -18.42 10.91 4.92
CA VAL A 32 -17.83 11.98 4.10
C VAL A 32 -17.49 11.48 2.70
N LEU A 33 -16.85 10.31 2.57
CA LEU A 33 -16.55 9.73 1.27
C LEU A 33 -17.82 9.40 0.47
N THR A 34 -18.84 8.85 1.12
CA THR A 34 -20.13 8.57 0.47
C THR A 34 -20.82 9.84 -0.01
N VAL A 35 -20.82 10.92 0.79
CA VAL A 35 -21.40 12.21 0.38
C VAL A 35 -20.67 12.76 -0.85
N ILE A 36 -19.33 12.77 -0.87
CA ILE A 36 -18.57 13.25 -2.03
C ILE A 36 -18.84 12.38 -3.26
N ALA A 37 -18.88 11.06 -3.10
CA ALA A 37 -19.22 10.13 -4.18
C ALA A 37 -20.64 10.37 -4.74
N LEU A 38 -21.62 10.65 -3.88
CA LEU A 38 -22.99 10.97 -4.29
C LEU A 38 -23.10 12.33 -5.00
N VAL A 39 -22.32 13.33 -4.58
CA VAL A 39 -22.22 14.62 -5.27
C VAL A 39 -21.66 14.43 -6.68
N GLY A 40 -20.59 13.63 -6.83
CA GLY A 40 -20.05 13.32 -8.15
C GLY A 40 -20.99 12.47 -9.00
N LEU A 41 -21.71 11.52 -8.39
CA LEU A 41 -22.75 10.75 -9.08
C LEU A 41 -23.90 11.66 -9.57
N ASN A 42 -24.28 12.67 -8.79
CA ASN A 42 -25.26 13.67 -9.22
C ASN A 42 -24.74 14.50 -10.41
N ALA A 43 -23.49 14.94 -10.38
CA ALA A 43 -22.85 15.64 -11.50
C ALA A 43 -22.79 14.75 -12.76
N TYR A 44 -22.51 13.46 -12.60
CA TYR A 44 -22.54 12.51 -13.71
C TYR A 44 -23.96 12.28 -14.23
N ALA A 45 -24.97 12.18 -13.37
CA ALA A 45 -26.37 12.07 -13.79
C ALA A 45 -26.82 13.27 -14.63
N LYS A 46 -26.36 14.49 -14.29
CA LYS A 46 -26.58 15.68 -15.13
C LYS A 46 -25.88 15.56 -16.48
N GLN A 47 -24.64 15.10 -16.50
CA GLN A 47 -23.90 14.84 -17.75
C GLN A 47 -24.58 13.77 -18.62
N LEU A 48 -25.16 12.73 -18.04
CA LEU A 48 -25.88 11.69 -18.78
C LEU A 48 -27.11 12.26 -19.50
N VAL A 49 -27.81 13.22 -18.88
CA VAL A 49 -29.01 13.83 -19.44
C VAL A 49 -28.68 14.91 -20.47
N HIS A 50 -27.71 15.78 -20.17
CA HIS A 50 -27.35 16.92 -21.01
C HIS A 50 -26.28 16.58 -22.06
N GLY A 51 -25.62 15.43 -21.95
CA GLY A 51 -24.49 15.04 -22.78
C GLY A 51 -23.16 15.65 -22.33
N LEU A 52 -22.10 15.38 -23.10
CA LEU A 52 -20.74 15.88 -22.82
C LEU A 52 -20.59 17.41 -22.96
N VAL A 53 -21.61 18.11 -23.42
CA VAL A 53 -21.62 19.59 -23.54
C VAL A 53 -21.43 20.31 -22.20
N VAL A 54 -21.69 19.63 -21.06
CA VAL A 54 -21.45 20.18 -19.72
C VAL A 54 -19.98 20.12 -19.28
N THR A 55 -19.13 19.49 -20.09
CA THR A 55 -17.69 19.39 -19.88
C THR A 55 -16.97 20.53 -20.60
N GLY A 56 -15.70 20.75 -20.30
CA GLY A 56 -14.84 21.70 -20.99
C GLY A 56 -14.27 21.15 -22.29
N MET A 57 -14.63 19.91 -22.65
CA MET A 57 -14.18 19.26 -23.89
C MET A 57 -14.84 19.89 -25.11
N SER A 58 -14.14 19.82 -26.24
CA SER A 58 -14.61 20.31 -27.54
C SER A 58 -14.40 19.24 -28.61
N ASP A 59 -14.81 19.55 -29.85
CA ASP A 59 -14.54 18.67 -30.99
C ASP A 59 -13.02 18.57 -31.28
N GLU A 60 -12.25 19.60 -30.93
CA GLU A 60 -10.79 19.62 -31.04
C GLU A 60 -10.08 18.91 -29.89
N VAL A 61 -10.56 19.15 -28.66
CA VAL A 61 -10.02 18.56 -27.42
C VAL A 61 -11.06 17.59 -26.86
N SER A 62 -11.07 16.38 -27.42
CA SER A 62 -12.08 15.36 -27.12
C SER A 62 -11.79 14.54 -25.86
N TRP A 63 -10.58 14.66 -25.29
CA TRP A 63 -10.22 14.02 -24.01
C TRP A 63 -9.76 15.07 -23.01
N GLY A 64 -10.52 15.20 -21.94
CA GLY A 64 -10.26 16.12 -20.84
C GLY A 64 -9.71 15.44 -19.59
N VAL A 65 -10.12 15.97 -18.44
CA VAL A 65 -9.64 15.57 -17.11
C VAL A 65 -10.04 14.13 -16.74
N TYR A 66 -11.06 13.54 -17.38
CA TYR A 66 -11.45 12.14 -17.15
C TYR A 66 -10.35 11.19 -17.62
N ILE A 67 -9.95 11.29 -18.89
CA ILE A 67 -8.86 10.49 -19.44
C ILE A 67 -7.54 10.81 -18.73
N ALA A 68 -7.30 12.07 -18.37
CA ALA A 68 -6.13 12.46 -17.56
C ALA A 68 -6.04 11.69 -16.22
N ASN A 69 -7.15 11.57 -15.49
CA ASN A 69 -7.18 10.79 -14.25
C ASN A 69 -7.02 9.29 -14.51
N PHE A 70 -7.66 8.77 -15.55
CA PHE A 70 -7.50 7.39 -15.99
C PHE A 70 -6.02 7.05 -16.23
N THR A 71 -5.29 7.87 -17.00
CA THR A 71 -3.86 7.68 -17.30
C THR A 71 -3.02 7.55 -16.02
N PHE A 72 -3.28 8.42 -15.03
CA PHE A 72 -2.59 8.39 -13.76
C PHE A 72 -2.92 7.12 -12.94
N LEU A 73 -4.20 6.74 -12.90
CA LEU A 73 -4.67 5.60 -12.10
C LEU A 73 -4.23 4.25 -12.64
N VAL A 74 -4.01 4.11 -13.94
CA VAL A 74 -3.33 2.93 -14.49
C VAL A 74 -1.94 2.79 -13.85
N GLY A 75 -1.24 3.90 -13.63
CA GLY A 75 0.00 3.98 -12.85
C GLY A 75 -0.11 3.51 -11.42
N VAL A 76 -1.15 3.96 -10.73
CA VAL A 76 -1.42 3.52 -9.36
C VAL A 76 -1.76 2.03 -9.31
N ALA A 77 -2.46 1.48 -10.32
CA ALA A 77 -2.81 0.07 -10.38
C ALA A 77 -1.58 -0.86 -10.51
N ALA A 78 -0.55 -0.44 -11.26
CA ALA A 78 0.69 -1.22 -11.38
C ALA A 78 1.58 -1.16 -10.13
N ALA A 79 1.28 -0.28 -9.15
CA ALA A 79 2.04 -0.12 -7.92
C ALA A 79 2.23 -1.43 -7.14
N ALA A 80 1.23 -2.33 -7.18
CA ALA A 80 1.27 -3.62 -6.52
C ALA A 80 2.48 -4.45 -6.95
N VAL A 81 2.85 -4.39 -8.24
CA VAL A 81 3.95 -5.18 -8.79
C VAL A 81 5.31 -4.82 -8.20
N MET A 82 5.50 -3.55 -7.78
CA MET A 82 6.73 -3.13 -7.09
C MET A 82 6.93 -3.83 -5.74
N MET A 83 5.85 -4.33 -5.11
CA MET A 83 5.94 -5.15 -3.90
C MET A 83 5.97 -6.65 -4.20
N VAL A 84 5.27 -7.09 -5.25
CA VAL A 84 5.21 -8.49 -5.68
C VAL A 84 6.60 -8.98 -6.10
N ILE A 85 7.36 -8.19 -6.88
CA ILE A 85 8.68 -8.59 -7.39
C ILE A 85 9.63 -8.98 -6.25
N PRO A 86 9.89 -8.13 -5.23
CA PRO A 86 10.79 -8.52 -4.14
C PRO A 86 10.34 -9.71 -3.31
N VAL A 87 9.03 -9.92 -3.17
CA VAL A 87 8.50 -11.05 -2.41
C VAL A 87 8.68 -12.36 -3.17
N TYR A 88 8.23 -12.41 -4.43
CA TYR A 88 8.11 -13.67 -5.16
C TYR A 88 9.31 -13.98 -6.06
N ILE A 89 10.07 -12.97 -6.49
CA ILE A 89 11.28 -13.16 -7.29
C ILE A 89 12.52 -13.21 -6.39
N TYR A 90 12.65 -12.27 -5.44
CA TYR A 90 13.80 -12.22 -4.53
C TYR A 90 13.61 -13.00 -3.21
N GLY A 91 12.45 -13.63 -3.00
CA GLY A 91 12.20 -14.50 -1.85
C GLY A 91 12.08 -13.78 -0.49
N ASN A 92 11.73 -12.49 -0.49
CA ASN A 92 11.59 -11.71 0.74
C ASN A 92 10.23 -11.94 1.41
N GLU A 93 10.12 -13.06 2.13
CA GLU A 93 8.88 -13.52 2.80
C GLU A 93 8.29 -12.50 3.80
N ASP A 94 9.13 -11.61 4.37
CA ASP A 94 8.72 -10.60 5.35
C ASP A 94 7.74 -9.55 4.77
N LEU A 95 7.62 -9.46 3.44
CA LEU A 95 6.79 -8.47 2.76
C LEU A 95 5.50 -9.07 2.17
N HIS A 96 5.23 -10.37 2.38
CA HIS A 96 4.08 -11.06 1.79
C HIS A 96 2.75 -10.44 2.22
N ASP A 97 2.63 -9.95 3.45
CA ASP A 97 1.40 -9.29 3.91
C ASP A 97 1.27 -7.86 3.34
N LEU A 98 2.39 -7.21 3.01
CA LEU A 98 2.39 -5.89 2.35
C LEU A 98 1.91 -5.97 0.91
N VAL A 99 2.20 -7.07 0.21
CA VAL A 99 1.72 -7.31 -1.16
C VAL A 99 0.20 -7.27 -1.23
N ILE A 100 -0.49 -7.86 -0.25
CA ILE A 100 -1.96 -7.89 -0.22
C ILE A 100 -2.54 -6.47 -0.17
N PHE A 101 -1.93 -5.55 0.58
CA PHE A 101 -2.36 -4.14 0.60
C PHE A 101 -2.17 -3.44 -0.74
N GLY A 102 -1.11 -3.80 -1.48
CA GLY A 102 -0.87 -3.32 -2.84
C GLY A 102 -1.87 -3.84 -3.85
N GLU A 103 -2.15 -5.14 -3.84
CA GLU A 103 -3.14 -5.75 -4.73
C GLU A 103 -4.54 -5.19 -4.49
N LEU A 104 -4.94 -4.96 -3.23
CA LEU A 104 -6.21 -4.31 -2.92
C LEU A 104 -6.29 -2.86 -3.42
N LEU A 105 -5.18 -2.14 -3.35
CA LEU A 105 -5.09 -0.80 -3.92
C LEU A 105 -5.19 -0.85 -5.44
N ALA A 106 -4.56 -1.83 -6.09
CA ALA A 106 -4.66 -2.05 -7.52
C ALA A 106 -6.10 -2.33 -7.96
N VAL A 107 -6.82 -3.21 -7.24
CA VAL A 107 -8.24 -3.46 -7.50
C VAL A 107 -9.06 -2.17 -7.43
N ALA A 108 -8.86 -1.36 -6.38
CA ALA A 108 -9.57 -0.10 -6.22
C ALA A 108 -9.24 0.90 -7.36
N ALA A 109 -7.96 1.02 -7.72
CA ALA A 109 -7.51 1.89 -8.80
C ALA A 109 -8.06 1.46 -10.17
N ILE A 110 -8.10 0.16 -10.49
CA ILE A 110 -8.66 -0.33 -11.76
C ILE A 110 -10.17 -0.09 -11.82
N ILE A 111 -10.90 -0.27 -10.72
CA ILE A 111 -12.34 0.08 -10.66
C ILE A 111 -12.53 1.56 -10.98
N MET A 112 -11.65 2.44 -10.47
CA MET A 112 -11.68 3.86 -10.81
C MET A 112 -11.34 4.10 -12.29
N CYS A 113 -10.34 3.41 -12.85
CA CYS A 113 -10.00 3.50 -14.28
C CYS A 113 -11.22 3.17 -15.15
N LEU A 114 -11.90 2.06 -14.86
CA LEU A 114 -13.11 1.65 -15.58
C LEU A 114 -14.24 2.67 -15.41
N ALA A 115 -14.39 3.27 -14.23
CA ALA A 115 -15.35 4.35 -14.00
C ALA A 115 -15.01 5.60 -14.83
N PHE A 116 -13.75 6.03 -14.89
CA PHE A 116 -13.31 7.17 -15.70
C PHE A 116 -13.54 6.96 -17.19
N VAL A 117 -13.24 5.76 -17.71
CA VAL A 117 -13.54 5.41 -19.10
C VAL A 117 -15.05 5.42 -19.35
N THR A 118 -15.85 4.96 -18.38
CA THR A 118 -17.31 4.92 -18.52
C THR A 118 -17.93 6.33 -18.56
N VAL A 119 -17.49 7.24 -17.69
CA VAL A 119 -18.05 8.61 -17.66
C VAL A 119 -17.62 9.46 -18.84
N ASP A 120 -16.53 9.09 -19.53
CA ASP A 120 -16.08 9.74 -20.76
C ASP A 120 -16.95 9.36 -21.99
N LEU A 121 -17.71 8.26 -21.91
CA LEU A 121 -18.56 7.83 -23.01
C LEU A 121 -19.78 8.74 -23.19
N GLY A 122 -20.01 9.20 -24.43
CA GLY A 122 -21.23 9.93 -24.79
C GLY A 122 -22.50 9.06 -24.78
N ARG A 123 -22.39 7.74 -24.93
CA ARG A 123 -23.50 6.76 -24.87
C ARG A 123 -23.14 5.54 -24.02
N PRO A 124 -23.11 5.69 -22.68
CA PRO A 124 -22.73 4.61 -21.78
C PRO A 124 -23.76 3.47 -21.74
N ASP A 125 -25.00 3.69 -22.19
CA ASP A 125 -26.00 2.65 -22.44
C ASP A 125 -25.52 1.58 -23.43
N ARG A 126 -24.59 1.94 -24.32
CA ARG A 126 -23.99 1.05 -25.33
C ARG A 126 -22.70 0.38 -24.88
N PHE A 127 -22.31 0.54 -23.61
CA PHE A 127 -21.08 0.00 -23.05
C PHE A 127 -20.92 -1.51 -23.26
N TRP A 128 -22.03 -2.26 -23.29
CA TRP A 128 -22.01 -3.71 -23.50
C TRP A 128 -21.37 -4.14 -24.85
N HIS A 129 -21.30 -3.25 -25.85
CA HIS A 129 -20.58 -3.54 -27.09
C HIS A 129 -19.07 -3.74 -26.90
N LEU A 130 -18.50 -3.26 -25.79
CA LEU A 130 -17.09 -3.42 -25.45
C LEU A 130 -16.79 -4.75 -24.76
N ILE A 131 -17.83 -5.53 -24.38
CA ILE A 131 -17.64 -6.81 -23.67
C ILE A 131 -17.19 -7.88 -24.67
N PRO A 132 -16.02 -8.52 -24.46
CA PRO A 132 -15.53 -9.58 -25.34
C PRO A 132 -16.54 -10.72 -25.47
N GLY A 133 -16.85 -11.13 -26.70
CA GLY A 133 -17.74 -12.25 -27.01
C GLY A 133 -19.25 -11.94 -26.97
N ILE A 134 -19.66 -10.80 -26.41
CA ILE A 134 -21.07 -10.35 -26.42
C ILE A 134 -21.26 -9.21 -27.41
N GLY A 135 -20.38 -8.22 -27.36
CA GLY A 135 -20.44 -7.01 -28.17
C GLY A 135 -19.70 -7.09 -29.50
N GLN A 136 -19.80 -6.01 -30.30
CA GLN A 136 -19.04 -5.83 -31.53
C GLN A 136 -17.72 -5.09 -31.26
N MET A 137 -16.83 -5.75 -30.54
CA MET A 137 -15.53 -5.21 -30.20
C MET A 137 -14.61 -5.23 -31.42
N ASN A 138 -14.08 -4.06 -31.82
CA ASN A 138 -13.15 -3.95 -32.95
C ASN A 138 -11.73 -4.39 -32.54
N PHE A 139 -11.57 -5.65 -32.15
CA PHE A 139 -10.31 -6.26 -31.74
C PHE A 139 -9.73 -7.12 -32.87
N PRO A 140 -8.43 -7.01 -33.21
CA PRO A 140 -7.36 -6.27 -32.49
C PRO A 140 -7.08 -4.86 -33.03
N ALA A 141 -7.88 -4.34 -33.96
CA ALA A 141 -7.56 -3.09 -34.66
C ALA A 141 -7.64 -1.82 -33.79
N SER A 142 -8.54 -1.77 -32.80
CA SER A 142 -8.69 -0.63 -31.90
C SER A 142 -7.83 -0.77 -30.64
N MET A 143 -7.01 0.23 -30.35
CA MET A 143 -6.20 0.26 -29.12
C MET A 143 -7.05 0.37 -27.85
N LEU A 144 -8.22 1.02 -27.91
CA LEU A 144 -9.17 1.03 -26.79
C LEU A 144 -9.72 -0.37 -26.47
N SER A 145 -9.86 -1.24 -27.48
CA SER A 145 -10.24 -2.63 -27.26
C SER A 145 -9.17 -3.37 -26.44
N TRP A 146 -7.89 -3.14 -26.74
CA TRP A 146 -6.80 -3.71 -25.95
C TRP A 146 -6.85 -3.25 -24.49
N ASP A 147 -7.14 -1.97 -24.26
CA ASP A 147 -7.23 -1.38 -22.93
C ASP A 147 -8.33 -2.06 -22.08
N VAL A 148 -9.51 -2.31 -22.67
CA VAL A 148 -10.58 -3.08 -22.02
C VAL A 148 -10.11 -4.47 -21.61
N ILE A 149 -9.37 -5.18 -22.47
CA ILE A 149 -8.88 -6.54 -22.18
C ILE A 149 -7.84 -6.50 -21.05
N VAL A 150 -6.86 -5.61 -21.13
CA VAL A 150 -5.79 -5.59 -20.13
C VAL A 150 -6.29 -5.13 -18.77
N LEU A 151 -7.17 -4.13 -18.69
CA LEU A 151 -7.73 -3.66 -17.41
C LEU A 151 -8.61 -4.71 -16.75
N ASN A 152 -9.54 -5.32 -17.49
CA ASN A 152 -10.41 -6.37 -16.92
C ASN A 152 -9.62 -7.63 -16.58
N GLY A 153 -8.65 -8.03 -17.43
CA GLY A 153 -7.75 -9.14 -17.14
C GLY A 153 -6.95 -8.92 -15.86
N TYR A 154 -6.39 -7.71 -15.68
CA TYR A 154 -5.65 -7.37 -14.47
C TYR A 154 -6.54 -7.33 -13.23
N LEU A 155 -7.76 -6.80 -13.35
CA LEU A 155 -8.74 -6.79 -12.26
C LEU A 155 -9.06 -8.21 -11.81
N LEU A 156 -9.34 -9.12 -12.74
CA LEU A 156 -9.63 -10.53 -12.44
C LEU A 156 -8.44 -11.22 -11.78
N LEU A 157 -7.22 -10.99 -12.26
CA LEU A 157 -6.00 -11.53 -11.66
C LEU A 157 -5.82 -11.05 -10.21
N ASN A 158 -5.93 -9.74 -9.96
CA ASN A 158 -5.76 -9.19 -8.61
C ASN A 158 -6.86 -9.67 -7.65
N VAL A 159 -8.13 -9.70 -8.10
CA VAL A 159 -9.24 -10.21 -7.29
C VAL A 159 -9.05 -11.70 -6.97
N TRP A 160 -8.60 -12.49 -7.94
CA TRP A 160 -8.31 -13.92 -7.75
C TRP A 160 -7.18 -14.14 -6.74
N ILE A 161 -6.02 -13.52 -6.95
CA ILE A 161 -4.83 -13.71 -6.11
C ILE A 161 -5.14 -13.26 -4.68
N CYS A 162 -5.62 -12.03 -4.51
CA CYS A 162 -5.91 -11.47 -3.19
C CYS A 162 -7.04 -12.25 -2.49
N GLY A 163 -8.12 -12.55 -3.20
CA GLY A 163 -9.26 -13.30 -2.67
C GLY A 163 -8.88 -14.71 -2.21
N TYR A 164 -8.08 -15.43 -3.01
CA TYR A 164 -7.57 -16.75 -2.66
C TYR A 164 -6.67 -16.71 -1.43
N LEU A 165 -5.71 -15.78 -1.38
CA LEU A 165 -4.79 -15.62 -0.25
C LEU A 165 -5.54 -15.28 1.04
N LEU A 166 -6.49 -14.34 0.99
CA LEU A 166 -7.32 -13.98 2.15
C LEU A 166 -8.20 -15.14 2.62
N TYR A 167 -8.79 -15.90 1.71
CA TYR A 167 -9.63 -17.06 2.07
C TYR A 167 -8.81 -18.21 2.69
N CYS A 168 -7.60 -18.48 2.19
CA CYS A 168 -6.68 -19.44 2.79
C CYS A 168 -6.26 -19.02 4.20
N ARG A 169 -5.91 -17.73 4.39
CA ARG A 169 -5.60 -17.15 5.71
C ARG A 169 -6.79 -17.25 6.66
N TYR A 170 -8.00 -16.93 6.19
CA TYR A 170 -9.24 -17.09 6.96
C TYR A 170 -9.45 -18.53 7.45
N GLN A 171 -9.16 -19.52 6.61
CA GLN A 171 -9.23 -20.94 6.98
C GLN A 171 -8.05 -21.44 7.82
N LYS A 172 -7.04 -20.59 8.11
CA LYS A 172 -5.75 -20.99 8.70
C LYS A 172 -5.07 -22.15 7.94
N LYS A 173 -5.22 -22.17 6.62
CA LYS A 173 -4.56 -23.16 5.74
C LYS A 173 -3.42 -22.50 4.98
N LYS A 174 -2.31 -23.22 4.82
CA LYS A 174 -1.23 -22.79 3.93
C LYS A 174 -1.78 -22.75 2.49
N ALA A 175 -1.61 -21.61 1.82
CA ALA A 175 -2.02 -21.44 0.43
C ALA A 175 -1.22 -22.39 -0.46
N SER A 176 -1.90 -23.09 -1.38
CA SER A 176 -1.20 -23.98 -2.31
C SER A 176 -0.51 -23.13 -3.37
N LYS A 177 0.82 -23.24 -3.42
CA LYS A 177 1.68 -22.48 -4.35
C LYS A 177 1.20 -22.57 -5.81
N TRP A 178 0.71 -23.74 -6.23
CA TRP A 178 0.22 -23.97 -7.59
C TRP A 178 -0.99 -23.11 -7.98
N PHE A 179 -1.83 -22.71 -7.02
CA PHE A 179 -3.08 -22.00 -7.31
C PHE A 179 -2.94 -20.48 -7.41
N TYR A 180 -1.79 -19.91 -7.01
CA TYR A 180 -1.59 -18.46 -7.06
C TYR A 180 -0.25 -18.04 -7.66
N ILE A 181 0.84 -18.81 -7.49
CA ILE A 181 2.15 -18.40 -8.03
C ILE A 181 2.13 -18.22 -9.56
N PRO A 182 1.56 -19.14 -10.38
CA PRO A 182 1.48 -18.92 -11.82
C PRO A 182 0.72 -17.63 -12.17
N PHE A 183 -0.36 -17.33 -11.45
CA PHE A 183 -1.16 -16.12 -11.64
C PHE A 183 -0.41 -14.86 -11.19
N VAL A 184 0.43 -14.95 -10.17
CA VAL A 184 1.30 -13.85 -9.75
C VAL A 184 2.30 -13.50 -10.85
N PHE A 185 2.98 -14.49 -11.45
CA PHE A 185 3.89 -14.23 -12.58
C PHE A 185 3.14 -13.67 -13.79
N LEU A 186 1.95 -14.19 -14.08
CA LEU A 186 1.08 -13.64 -15.11
C LEU A 186 0.70 -12.19 -14.81
N ALA A 187 0.34 -11.86 -13.56
CA ALA A 187 0.00 -10.51 -13.12
C ALA A 187 1.19 -9.53 -13.23
N ILE A 188 2.43 -9.98 -13.01
CA ILE A 188 3.62 -9.15 -13.23
C ILE A 188 3.72 -8.73 -14.70
N VAL A 189 3.56 -9.68 -15.63
CA VAL A 189 3.53 -9.38 -17.07
C VAL A 189 2.37 -8.44 -17.39
N TRP A 190 1.20 -8.72 -16.82
CA TRP A 190 -0.01 -7.95 -17.06
C TRP A 190 0.07 -6.50 -16.57
N ALA A 191 0.77 -6.23 -15.46
CA ALA A 191 1.00 -4.88 -14.97
C ALA A 191 1.91 -4.06 -15.90
N ILE A 192 2.87 -4.71 -16.57
CA ILE A 192 3.66 -4.04 -17.62
C ILE A 192 2.77 -3.81 -18.85
N SER A 193 1.90 -4.77 -19.18
CA SER A 193 0.97 -4.67 -20.30
C SER A 193 -0.04 -3.53 -20.16
N ILE A 194 -0.67 -3.32 -18.98
CA ILE A 194 -1.61 -2.19 -18.80
C ILE A 194 -0.94 -0.86 -19.12
N HIS A 195 0.31 -0.67 -18.68
CA HIS A 195 1.07 0.54 -18.98
C HIS A 195 1.42 0.70 -20.45
N THR A 196 1.84 -0.39 -21.07
CA THR A 196 2.28 -0.39 -22.46
C THR A 196 1.09 -0.14 -23.39
N VAL A 197 -0.06 -0.79 -23.13
CA VAL A 197 -1.29 -0.58 -23.90
C VAL A 197 -1.83 0.82 -23.71
N THR A 198 -1.89 1.34 -22.47
CA THR A 198 -2.31 2.72 -22.24
C THR A 198 -1.36 3.71 -22.92
N ALA A 199 -0.04 3.47 -22.95
CA ALA A 199 0.88 4.29 -23.74
C ALA A 199 0.61 4.20 -25.25
N PHE A 200 0.26 3.02 -25.77
CA PHE A 200 -0.10 2.82 -27.17
C PHE A 200 -1.40 3.51 -27.58
N LEU A 201 -2.34 3.76 -26.64
CA LEU A 201 -3.49 4.62 -26.91
C LEU A 201 -3.08 6.01 -27.42
N TYR A 202 -1.98 6.55 -26.89
CA TYR A 202 -1.45 7.85 -27.29
C TYR A 202 -0.54 7.73 -28.52
N VAL A 203 0.49 6.88 -28.45
CA VAL A 203 1.52 6.78 -29.50
C VAL A 203 0.94 6.25 -30.82
N GLY A 204 -0.10 5.42 -30.75
CA GLY A 204 -0.81 4.87 -31.92
C GLY A 204 -1.54 5.93 -32.76
N LEU A 205 -1.74 7.14 -32.23
CA LEU A 205 -2.36 8.25 -32.94
C LEU A 205 -1.30 9.03 -33.72
N GLY A 206 -0.85 8.48 -34.85
CA GLY A 206 0.19 9.10 -35.70
C GLY A 206 -0.14 10.52 -36.19
N GLY A 207 -1.43 10.88 -36.23
CA GLY A 207 -1.89 12.24 -36.54
C GLY A 207 -1.69 13.26 -35.40
N ARG A 208 -1.20 12.84 -34.23
CA ARG A 208 -0.93 13.69 -33.05
C ARG A 208 0.56 13.58 -32.68
N PRO A 209 1.43 14.40 -33.29
CA PRO A 209 2.88 14.26 -33.20
C PRO A 209 3.45 14.32 -31.77
N PHE A 210 2.83 15.10 -30.89
CA PHE A 210 3.24 15.22 -29.48
C PHE A 210 3.22 13.87 -28.74
N TRP A 211 2.23 13.03 -29.03
CA TRP A 211 2.15 11.69 -28.45
C TRP A 211 2.98 10.66 -29.20
N ASN A 212 3.27 10.90 -30.47
CA ASN A 212 3.98 9.96 -31.33
C ASN A 212 5.49 9.97 -31.02
N SER A 213 5.84 9.33 -29.90
CA SER A 213 7.21 9.25 -29.42
C SER A 213 7.48 7.91 -28.74
N ALA A 214 8.61 7.28 -29.07
CA ALA A 214 8.97 5.96 -28.54
C ALA A 214 9.23 5.98 -27.02
N ILE A 215 9.54 7.14 -26.45
CA ILE A 215 9.87 7.30 -25.01
C ILE A 215 8.63 7.27 -24.11
N VAL A 216 7.42 7.42 -24.66
CA VAL A 216 6.17 7.49 -23.88
C VAL A 216 5.97 6.22 -23.05
N GLY A 217 6.12 5.03 -23.63
CA GLY A 217 6.00 3.76 -22.91
C GLY A 217 6.92 3.66 -21.67
N PRO A 218 8.25 3.80 -21.82
CA PRO A 218 9.17 3.85 -20.69
C PRO A 218 8.84 4.93 -19.65
N ARG A 219 8.37 6.12 -20.08
CA ARG A 219 7.94 7.19 -19.16
C ARG A 219 6.73 6.79 -18.33
N PHE A 220 5.78 6.06 -18.92
CA PHE A 220 4.63 5.54 -18.18
C PHE A 220 5.06 4.58 -17.07
N LEU A 221 6.00 3.67 -17.35
CA LEU A 221 6.53 2.76 -16.34
C LEU A 221 7.29 3.50 -15.23
N ALA A 222 8.18 4.44 -15.58
CA ALA A 222 8.97 5.18 -14.59
C ALA A 222 8.09 5.99 -13.62
N SER A 223 7.11 6.72 -14.14
CA SER A 223 6.15 7.48 -13.34
C SER A 223 5.26 6.58 -12.48
N ALA A 224 4.76 5.46 -13.01
CA ALA A 224 3.98 4.48 -12.25
C ALA A 224 4.78 3.89 -11.07
N PHE A 225 6.04 3.52 -11.30
CA PHE A 225 6.94 2.99 -10.28
C PHE A 225 7.39 4.05 -9.27
N THR A 226 7.04 5.32 -9.49
CA THR A 226 7.26 6.41 -8.55
C THR A 226 5.99 6.70 -7.75
N ALA A 227 4.90 7.08 -8.42
CA ALA A 227 3.65 7.48 -7.78
C ALA A 227 2.98 6.31 -7.03
N GLY A 228 3.04 5.10 -7.59
CA GLY A 228 2.43 3.92 -6.99
C GLY A 228 3.00 3.57 -5.61
N PRO A 229 4.31 3.27 -5.50
CA PRO A 229 4.95 3.01 -4.21
C PRO A 229 4.88 4.20 -3.25
N ALA A 230 4.92 5.45 -3.74
CA ALA A 230 4.71 6.63 -2.89
C ALA A 230 3.31 6.63 -2.24
N LEU A 231 2.27 6.27 -3.00
CA LEU A 231 0.91 6.17 -2.49
C LEU A 231 0.76 5.01 -1.50
N ILE A 232 1.41 3.87 -1.76
CA ILE A 232 1.47 2.74 -0.82
C ILE A 232 2.16 3.15 0.49
N ILE A 233 3.28 3.87 0.46
CA ILE A 233 3.96 4.37 1.67
C ILE A 233 2.99 5.18 2.54
N LEU A 234 2.23 6.10 1.93
CA LEU A 234 1.26 6.92 2.65
C LEU A 234 0.10 6.07 3.19
N ALA A 235 -0.44 5.17 2.37
CA ALA A 235 -1.53 4.27 2.77
C ALA A 235 -1.13 3.37 3.95
N LEU A 236 0.05 2.74 3.89
CA LEU A 236 0.59 1.93 4.97
C LEU A 236 0.79 2.74 6.25
N GLN A 237 1.27 3.99 6.16
CA GLN A 237 1.40 4.86 7.34
C GLN A 237 0.04 5.20 7.97
N VAL A 238 -0.99 5.48 7.16
CA VAL A 238 -2.36 5.71 7.65
C VAL A 238 -2.90 4.45 8.30
N VAL A 239 -2.78 3.28 7.65
CA VAL A 239 -3.19 1.99 8.21
C VAL A 239 -2.46 1.74 9.52
N ARG A 240 -1.14 1.92 9.60
CA ARG A 240 -0.35 1.79 10.84
C ARG A 240 -0.89 2.70 11.95
N ARG A 241 -1.24 3.95 11.64
CA ARG A 241 -1.71 4.92 12.63
C ARG A 241 -3.11 4.58 13.17
N VAL A 242 -4.01 4.08 12.31
CA VAL A 242 -5.40 3.78 12.67
C VAL A 242 -5.56 2.38 13.25
N THR A 243 -4.75 1.41 12.82
CA THR A 243 -4.81 0.02 13.29
C THR A 243 -3.87 -0.27 14.46
N ALA A 244 -2.92 0.63 14.75
CA ALA A 244 -2.21 0.61 16.02
C ALA A 244 -3.27 0.68 17.12
N SER A 245 -3.53 -0.46 17.76
CA SER A 245 -4.25 -0.50 19.02
C SER A 245 -3.51 0.45 19.95
N VAL A 246 -4.10 1.62 20.18
CA VAL A 246 -3.82 2.39 21.39
C VAL A 246 -4.12 1.39 22.51
N PRO A 247 -3.13 0.97 23.32
CA PRO A 247 -3.47 0.36 24.59
C PRO A 247 -4.37 1.38 25.26
N THR A 248 -5.62 1.01 25.54
CA THR A 248 -6.56 1.81 26.33
C THR A 248 -5.81 2.35 27.54
N GLY A 249 -5.50 3.64 27.51
CA GLY A 249 -4.52 4.27 28.39
C GLY A 249 -3.60 5.22 27.63
N GLU A 250 -4.10 6.41 27.29
CA GLU A 250 -3.27 7.61 27.47
C GLU A 250 -3.02 7.75 28.98
N THR A 251 -2.21 6.87 29.55
CA THR A 251 -1.53 7.18 30.79
C THR A 251 -0.28 7.90 30.35
N ALA A 252 -0.28 9.23 30.52
CA ALA A 252 0.96 9.94 30.75
C ALA A 252 1.81 9.06 31.68
N TRP A 253 3.05 8.81 31.29
CA TRP A 253 3.97 7.94 32.04
C TRP A 253 3.82 8.23 33.54
N PRO A 254 3.21 7.33 34.34
CA PRO A 254 2.76 7.70 35.67
C PRO A 254 3.91 7.85 36.68
N TRP A 255 5.16 7.61 36.25
CA TRP A 255 6.31 7.42 37.12
C TRP A 255 7.47 8.37 36.78
N PRO A 256 7.36 9.69 37.00
CA PRO A 256 8.47 10.61 36.74
C PRO A 256 9.72 10.18 37.54
N GLY A 257 10.72 9.62 36.84
CA GLY A 257 11.88 8.96 37.44
C GLY A 257 11.63 7.50 37.79
N ALA A 258 12.16 6.57 36.99
CA ALA A 258 12.27 5.17 37.41
C ALA A 258 13.22 5.11 38.62
N ALA A 259 12.77 4.54 39.74
CA ALA A 259 13.61 4.33 40.91
C ALA A 259 14.82 3.44 40.55
N ALA A 260 15.92 3.64 41.27
CA ALA A 260 17.14 2.85 41.10
C ALA A 260 16.82 1.33 41.13
N PRO A 261 17.43 0.53 40.25
CA PRO A 261 17.07 -0.88 40.10
C PRO A 261 17.29 -1.61 41.43
N GLU A 262 16.19 -2.12 42.02
CA GLU A 262 16.31 -3.13 43.06
C GLU A 262 17.02 -4.36 42.49
N PRO A 263 17.87 -5.04 43.28
CA PRO A 263 18.64 -6.18 42.81
C PRO A 263 17.70 -7.26 42.27
N VAL A 264 17.81 -7.51 40.97
CA VAL A 264 17.03 -8.55 40.29
C VAL A 264 17.54 -9.90 40.80
N THR A 265 16.75 -10.55 41.65
CA THR A 265 17.08 -11.90 42.13
C THR A 265 16.78 -12.89 41.02
N GLY A 266 17.83 -13.50 40.48
CA GLY A 266 17.75 -14.50 39.43
C GLY A 266 18.11 -15.89 39.94
N ARG A 267 17.32 -16.90 39.55
CA ARG A 267 17.71 -18.31 39.69
C ARG A 267 17.82 -18.98 38.33
N ALA A 268 18.54 -20.10 38.25
CA ALA A 268 18.52 -20.93 37.05
C ALA A 268 17.09 -21.40 36.75
N ALA A 269 16.72 -21.36 35.48
CA ALA A 269 15.42 -21.81 35.03
C ALA A 269 15.32 -23.35 35.07
N THR A 270 14.18 -23.87 35.48
CA THR A 270 13.91 -25.31 35.56
C THR A 270 12.85 -25.73 34.53
N LEU A 271 12.65 -27.03 34.37
CA LEU A 271 11.59 -27.56 33.51
C LEU A 271 10.19 -27.11 33.97
N GLU A 272 10.00 -26.92 35.27
CA GLU A 272 8.73 -26.42 35.82
C GLU A 272 8.40 -25.01 35.32
N ASP A 273 9.40 -24.16 35.10
CA ASP A 273 9.20 -22.82 34.55
C ASP A 273 8.75 -22.87 33.08
N LEU A 274 9.29 -23.82 32.30
CA LEU A 274 8.83 -24.07 30.94
C LEU A 274 7.44 -24.69 30.93
N ASP A 275 7.10 -25.54 31.88
CA ASP A 275 5.75 -26.11 32.01
C ASP A 275 4.74 -25.04 32.45
N LEU A 276 5.15 -24.07 33.27
CA LEU A 276 4.34 -22.90 33.61
C LEU A 276 4.10 -22.04 32.37
N LEU A 277 5.16 -21.79 31.58
CA LEU A 277 5.03 -21.09 30.30
C LEU A 277 4.12 -21.87 29.33
N ALA A 278 4.20 -23.20 29.32
CA ALA A 278 3.39 -24.07 28.46
C ALA A 278 1.88 -24.00 28.78
N ARG A 279 1.48 -23.55 29.97
CA ARG A 279 0.06 -23.28 30.30
C ARG A 279 -0.51 -22.12 29.47
N HIS A 280 0.33 -21.17 29.09
CA HIS A 280 -0.04 -20.00 28.28
C HIS A 280 0.42 -20.13 26.82
N LEU A 281 1.35 -21.04 26.54
CA LEU A 281 1.89 -21.40 25.23
C LEU A 281 1.80 -22.92 25.05
N PRO A 282 0.60 -23.48 24.75
CA PRO A 282 0.39 -24.92 24.62
C PRO A 282 1.37 -25.60 23.66
N GLU A 283 1.95 -24.84 22.74
CA GLU A 283 2.84 -25.34 21.70
C GLU A 283 4.24 -25.69 22.19
N LEU A 284 4.63 -25.20 23.38
CA LEU A 284 5.80 -25.72 24.10
C LEU A 284 5.66 -27.21 24.43
N ALA A 285 4.44 -27.73 24.56
CA ALA A 285 4.22 -29.16 24.80
C ALA A 285 4.66 -30.04 23.62
N PHE A 286 4.66 -29.50 22.40
CA PHE A 286 5.11 -30.21 21.19
C PHE A 286 6.63 -30.17 21.00
N VAL A 287 7.35 -29.37 21.80
CA VAL A 287 8.81 -29.35 21.78
C VAL A 287 9.33 -30.59 22.53
N PRO A 288 10.17 -31.44 21.91
CA PRO A 288 10.73 -32.62 22.55
C PRO A 288 11.35 -32.28 23.91
N ALA A 289 11.21 -33.17 24.90
CA ALA A 289 11.72 -32.91 26.25
C ALA A 289 13.25 -32.65 26.27
N ALA A 290 14.00 -33.29 25.35
CA ALA A 290 15.43 -33.06 25.17
C ALA A 290 15.72 -31.62 24.70
N ASP A 291 14.90 -31.08 23.79
CA ASP A 291 15.04 -29.71 23.29
C ASP A 291 14.59 -28.68 24.33
N ARG A 292 13.52 -28.97 25.08
CA ARG A 292 13.12 -28.13 26.23
C ARG A 292 14.23 -28.03 27.27
N ARG A 293 14.90 -29.14 27.60
CA ARG A 293 16.06 -29.15 28.50
C ARG A 293 17.25 -28.39 27.93
N SER A 294 17.55 -28.56 26.65
CA SER A 294 18.69 -27.89 26.01
C SER A 294 18.50 -26.37 25.88
N CYS A 295 17.25 -25.90 25.81
CA CYS A 295 16.92 -24.47 25.81
C CYS A 295 17.04 -23.81 27.19
N LEU A 296 17.07 -24.60 28.28
CA LEU A 296 17.32 -24.07 29.63
C LEU A 296 18.81 -23.74 29.87
N ALA A 297 19.71 -24.14 28.96
CA ALA A 297 21.12 -23.78 29.06
C ALA A 297 21.29 -22.25 29.05
N GLY A 298 21.78 -21.68 30.15
CA GLY A 298 21.93 -20.24 30.35
C GLY A 298 20.62 -19.47 30.57
N ALA A 299 19.47 -20.15 30.66
CA ALA A 299 18.20 -19.52 30.95
C ALA A 299 18.06 -19.23 32.44
N THR A 300 17.56 -18.03 32.77
CA THR A 300 17.38 -17.59 34.16
C THR A 300 15.95 -17.11 34.38
N VAL A 301 15.40 -17.41 35.54
CA VAL A 301 14.13 -16.82 35.99
C VAL A 301 14.46 -15.65 36.89
N LEU A 302 13.96 -14.49 36.51
CA LEU A 302 14.13 -13.24 37.22
C LEU A 302 12.82 -12.93 37.96
N GLU A 303 12.92 -12.74 39.27
CA GLU A 303 11.86 -12.12 40.05
C GLU A 303 12.16 -10.63 40.09
N VAL A 304 11.19 -9.84 39.64
CA VAL A 304 11.40 -8.43 39.35
C VAL A 304 10.31 -7.62 40.04
N ALA A 305 10.70 -6.64 40.84
CA ALA A 305 9.76 -5.70 41.45
C ALA A 305 9.02 -4.88 40.37
N ALA A 306 7.94 -4.21 40.77
CA ALA A 306 7.26 -3.26 39.91
C ALA A 306 8.18 -2.07 39.58
N ARG A 307 8.03 -1.50 38.38
CA ARG A 307 8.77 -0.34 37.85
C ARG A 307 10.26 -0.57 37.59
N THR A 308 10.70 -1.82 37.51
CA THR A 308 12.08 -2.18 37.15
C THR A 308 12.26 -2.21 35.64
N ILE A 309 13.33 -1.59 35.15
CA ILE A 309 13.67 -1.60 33.73
C ILE A 309 14.40 -2.90 33.39
N LEU A 310 13.83 -3.68 32.47
CA LEU A 310 14.39 -4.94 31.99
C LEU A 310 15.24 -4.74 30.73
N LEU A 311 14.85 -3.80 29.88
CA LEU A 311 15.56 -3.46 28.63
C LEU A 311 15.60 -1.95 28.48
N HIS A 312 16.72 -1.43 27.99
CA HIS A 312 16.84 -0.04 27.54
C HIS A 312 16.94 0.03 26.03
N GLN A 313 16.14 0.89 25.40
CA GLN A 313 16.27 1.21 23.97
C GLN A 313 17.69 1.67 23.66
N GLY A 314 18.28 1.15 22.59
CA GLY A 314 19.68 1.38 22.21
C GLY A 314 20.70 0.45 22.89
N GLY A 315 20.28 -0.35 23.87
CA GLY A 315 21.13 -1.38 24.49
C GLY A 315 21.65 -2.41 23.50
N THR A 316 22.80 -3.00 23.80
CA THR A 316 23.48 -4.01 22.98
C THR A 316 23.24 -5.45 23.43
N ASP A 317 22.49 -5.64 24.52
CA ASP A 317 22.14 -6.97 25.00
C ASP A 317 21.14 -7.65 24.05
N THR A 318 21.22 -8.98 23.93
CA THR A 318 20.51 -9.76 22.91
C THR A 318 19.63 -10.87 23.48
N ASP A 319 19.37 -10.87 24.79
CA ASP A 319 18.53 -11.89 25.40
C ASP A 319 17.04 -11.65 25.09
N ALA A 320 16.27 -12.72 25.03
CA ALA A 320 14.82 -12.66 24.91
C ALA A 320 14.16 -12.96 26.25
N PHE A 321 12.97 -12.43 26.47
CA PHE A 321 12.26 -12.53 27.73
C PHE A 321 10.85 -13.06 27.50
N PHE A 322 10.39 -13.97 28.36
CA PHE A 322 9.02 -14.49 28.39
C PHE A 322 8.40 -14.21 29.76
N ILE A 323 7.17 -13.70 29.79
CA ILE A 323 6.47 -13.45 31.05
C ILE A 323 5.88 -14.77 31.56
N LEU A 324 6.30 -15.19 32.76
CA LEU A 324 5.71 -16.31 33.48
C LEU A 324 4.52 -15.84 34.33
N LYS A 325 4.66 -14.68 34.98
CA LYS A 325 3.61 -14.05 35.80
C LYS A 325 3.84 -12.54 35.85
N GLY A 326 2.77 -11.76 35.95
CA GLY A 326 2.83 -10.31 36.04
C GLY A 326 2.66 -9.64 34.67
N ARG A 327 3.10 -8.38 34.58
CA ARG A 327 2.88 -7.53 33.41
C ARG A 327 4.04 -6.57 33.18
N VAL A 328 4.47 -6.47 31.92
CA VAL A 328 5.56 -5.59 31.48
C VAL A 328 5.05 -4.65 30.39
N VAL A 329 5.33 -3.36 30.53
CA VAL A 329 5.08 -2.38 29.49
C VAL A 329 6.33 -2.16 28.64
N VAL A 330 6.14 -2.15 27.32
CA VAL A 330 7.16 -1.80 26.36
C VAL A 330 6.87 -0.39 25.86
N LYS A 331 7.88 0.50 25.92
CA LYS A 331 7.83 1.86 25.40
C LYS A 331 8.88 2.08 24.32
N ARG A 332 8.56 2.91 23.33
CA ARG A 332 9.53 3.40 22.34
C ARG A 332 9.59 4.91 22.42
N GLU A 333 10.80 5.45 22.37
CA GLU A 333 11.06 6.88 22.21
C GLU A 333 11.29 7.21 20.74
N GLU A 334 10.43 8.07 20.20
CA GLU A 334 10.52 8.59 18.82
C GLU A 334 10.34 10.12 18.86
N GLY A 335 11.33 10.88 18.36
CA GLY A 335 11.22 12.34 18.23
C GLY A 335 11.03 13.11 19.54
N GLY A 336 11.62 12.65 20.65
CA GLY A 336 11.52 13.29 21.96
C GLY A 336 10.22 13.03 22.74
N ARG A 337 9.34 12.14 22.23
CA ARG A 337 8.14 11.68 22.94
C ARG A 337 8.22 10.17 23.21
N SER A 338 8.03 9.77 24.47
CA SER A 338 7.93 8.37 24.87
C SER A 338 6.49 7.87 24.68
N ARG A 339 6.30 6.80 23.90
CA ARG A 339 4.99 6.17 23.68
C ARG A 339 5.01 4.74 24.18
N ILE A 340 4.02 4.36 25.00
CA ILE A 340 3.76 2.95 25.33
C ILE A 340 3.31 2.25 24.05
N THR A 341 4.08 1.27 23.59
CA THR A 341 3.76 0.51 22.39
C THR A 341 2.86 -0.67 22.73
N ARG A 342 3.04 -1.30 23.89
CA ARG A 342 2.19 -2.40 24.37
C ARG A 342 2.40 -2.73 25.85
N SER A 343 1.44 -3.44 26.41
CA SER A 343 1.55 -4.20 27.66
C SER A 343 1.67 -5.69 27.35
N VAL A 344 2.54 -6.39 28.06
CA VAL A 344 2.96 -7.78 27.84
C VAL A 344 2.58 -8.61 29.06
N GLY A 345 1.71 -9.61 28.88
CA GLY A 345 1.21 -10.47 29.95
C GLY A 345 1.78 -11.90 29.92
N PRO A 346 1.33 -12.78 30.82
CA PRO A 346 1.79 -14.16 30.92
C PRO A 346 1.68 -14.94 29.59
N GLY A 347 2.75 -15.65 29.21
CA GLY A 347 2.86 -16.36 27.95
C GLY A 347 3.28 -15.51 26.75
N GLU A 348 3.44 -14.20 26.91
CA GLU A 348 3.98 -13.33 25.87
C GLU A 348 5.48 -13.07 26.06
N GLN A 349 6.16 -12.82 24.94
CA GLN A 349 7.60 -12.53 24.89
C GLN A 349 7.92 -11.08 24.56
N PHE A 350 9.12 -10.60 24.88
CA PHE A 350 9.68 -9.33 24.41
C PHE A 350 11.21 -9.43 24.27
N GLY A 351 11.83 -8.53 23.49
CA GLY A 351 13.28 -8.54 23.22
C GLY A 351 13.72 -9.54 22.14
N GLU A 352 12.79 -10.27 21.54
CA GLU A 352 13.03 -11.32 20.53
C GLU A 352 13.66 -10.80 19.24
N VAL A 353 13.35 -9.55 18.86
CA VAL A 353 13.88 -8.93 17.63
C VAL A 353 15.40 -8.83 17.71
N SER A 354 15.92 -8.11 18.72
CA SER A 354 17.36 -7.96 18.95
C SER A 354 18.08 -9.29 19.14
N SER A 355 17.40 -10.26 19.75
CA SER A 355 17.91 -11.62 19.94
C SER A 355 18.15 -12.37 18.62
N LEU A 356 17.25 -12.20 17.66
CA LEU A 356 17.31 -12.92 16.39
C LEU A 356 18.11 -12.18 15.32
N THR A 357 17.97 -10.85 15.25
CA THR A 357 18.61 -10.01 14.24
C THR A 357 20.01 -9.54 14.63
N GLY A 358 20.36 -9.59 15.92
CA GLY A 358 21.61 -9.02 16.45
C GLY A 358 21.65 -7.49 16.42
N THR A 359 20.51 -6.82 16.25
CA THR A 359 20.41 -5.35 16.26
C THR A 359 20.22 -4.81 17.67
N ALA A 360 20.63 -3.56 17.91
CA ALA A 360 20.39 -2.87 19.18
C ALA A 360 18.91 -2.89 19.60
N ARG A 361 18.64 -2.76 20.90
CA ARG A 361 17.30 -2.77 21.49
C ARG A 361 16.40 -1.70 20.87
N VAL A 362 15.26 -2.11 20.34
CA VAL A 362 14.31 -1.24 19.63
C VAL A 362 13.32 -0.52 20.53
N ALA A 363 13.29 -0.87 21.81
CA ALA A 363 12.34 -0.36 22.81
C ALA A 363 12.87 -0.58 24.23
N THR A 364 12.36 0.18 25.18
CA THR A 364 12.58 0.03 26.63
C THR A 364 11.44 -0.79 27.23
N ALA A 365 11.74 -1.77 28.09
CA ALA A 365 10.74 -2.62 28.73
C ALA A 365 10.79 -2.47 30.26
N ILE A 366 9.64 -2.26 30.89
CA ILE A 366 9.52 -1.91 32.32
C ILE A 366 8.37 -2.69 32.94
N THR A 367 8.55 -3.27 34.12
CA THR A 367 7.48 -3.98 34.84
C THR A 367 6.41 -3.00 35.36
N GLU A 368 5.13 -3.32 35.19
CA GLU A 368 4.03 -2.56 35.79
C GLU A 368 3.73 -3.03 37.22
N GLU A 369 3.84 -4.33 37.44
CA GLU A 369 3.59 -5.03 38.70
C GLU A 369 4.73 -6.01 38.98
N PRO A 370 4.88 -6.53 40.22
CA PRO A 370 5.86 -7.56 40.51
C PRO A 370 5.69 -8.75 39.55
N SER A 371 6.74 -9.03 38.79
CA SER A 371 6.69 -9.91 37.63
C SER A 371 7.78 -10.98 37.70
N ARG A 372 7.42 -12.19 37.27
CA ARG A 372 8.33 -13.31 37.08
C ARG A 372 8.60 -13.47 35.60
N VAL A 373 9.86 -13.33 35.20
CA VAL A 373 10.26 -13.29 33.78
C VAL A 373 11.33 -14.34 33.51
N LEU A 374 11.12 -15.16 32.49
CA LEU A 374 12.11 -16.09 31.97
C LEU A 374 13.00 -15.37 30.96
N ARG A 375 14.28 -15.20 31.30
CA ARG A 375 15.33 -14.68 30.41
C ARG A 375 15.98 -15.85 29.68
N LEU A 376 15.96 -15.79 28.35
CA LEU A 376 16.52 -16.78 27.44
C LEU A 376 17.63 -16.15 26.59
N PRO A 377 18.84 -16.74 26.58
CA PRO A 377 19.89 -16.34 25.66
C PRO A 377 19.47 -16.48 24.19
N ALA A 378 20.07 -15.67 23.30
CA ALA A 378 19.77 -15.71 21.87
C ALA A 378 19.98 -17.09 21.23
N GLU A 379 21.01 -17.81 21.66
CA GLU A 379 21.26 -19.17 21.18
C GLU A 379 20.16 -20.15 21.61
N SER A 380 19.70 -20.04 22.86
CA SER A 380 18.61 -20.85 23.40
C SER A 380 17.29 -20.55 22.72
N LEU A 381 16.99 -19.29 22.41
CA LEU A 381 15.83 -18.91 21.60
C LEU A 381 15.90 -19.51 20.19
N ARG A 382 17.06 -19.42 19.52
CA ARG A 382 17.26 -20.01 18.18
C ARG A 382 17.09 -21.52 18.18
N ARG A 383 17.52 -22.21 19.24
CA ARG A 383 17.29 -23.65 19.41
C ARG A 383 15.80 -23.97 19.56
N LEU A 384 15.08 -23.22 20.39
CA LEU A 384 13.63 -23.35 20.57
C LEU A 384 12.90 -23.18 19.23
N MET A 385 13.37 -22.25 18.38
CA MET A 385 12.85 -22.01 17.03
C MET A 385 13.25 -23.04 15.98
N ARG A 386 14.03 -24.09 16.29
CA ARG A 386 14.27 -25.20 15.33
C ARG A 386 13.00 -26.03 15.11
N THR A 387 12.13 -26.09 16.12
CA THR A 387 10.83 -26.74 16.00
C THR A 387 9.89 -25.89 15.14
N PRO A 388 9.33 -26.42 14.03
CA PRO A 388 8.53 -25.63 13.08
C PRO A 388 7.39 -24.84 13.72
N GLN A 389 6.69 -25.45 14.69
CA GLN A 389 5.56 -24.84 15.41
C GLN A 389 6.02 -23.63 16.24
N MET A 390 7.15 -23.75 16.92
CA MET A 390 7.70 -22.67 17.73
C MET A 390 8.27 -21.55 16.87
N ASN A 391 8.93 -21.89 15.76
CA ASN A 391 9.37 -20.92 14.76
C ASN A 391 8.19 -20.11 14.24
N GLU A 392 7.09 -20.79 13.91
CA GLU A 392 5.86 -20.17 13.39
C GLU A 392 5.20 -19.24 14.42
N ILE A 393 5.27 -19.54 15.72
CA ILE A 393 4.71 -18.67 16.77
C ILE A 393 5.61 -17.48 17.07
N VAL A 394 6.91 -17.71 17.26
CA VAL A 394 7.84 -16.62 17.52
C VAL A 394 7.84 -15.66 16.33
N ARG A 395 7.85 -16.19 15.09
CA ARG A 395 7.70 -15.38 13.88
C ARG A 395 6.32 -14.76 13.75
N SER A 396 5.21 -15.49 13.91
CA SER A 396 3.87 -14.89 13.77
C SER A 396 3.62 -13.79 14.79
N ARG A 397 4.11 -13.93 16.02
CA ARG A 397 4.05 -12.89 17.06
C ARG A 397 5.04 -11.75 16.81
N MET A 398 6.18 -11.98 16.16
CA MET A 398 7.03 -10.90 15.64
C MET A 398 6.36 -10.14 14.48
N THR A 399 5.73 -10.87 13.56
CA THR A 399 5.01 -10.35 12.40
C THR A 399 3.75 -9.60 12.82
N GLU A 400 3.00 -10.06 13.83
CA GLU A 400 1.88 -9.33 14.45
C GLU A 400 2.29 -7.98 15.03
N ARG A 401 3.57 -7.84 15.45
CA ARG A 401 4.12 -6.61 16.04
C ARG A 401 4.66 -5.64 14.99
N LEU A 402 4.83 -6.09 13.75
CA LEU A 402 5.42 -5.35 12.63
C LEU A 402 4.69 -5.69 11.32
N MET A 403 3.36 -5.64 11.28
CA MET A 403 2.59 -5.82 10.03
C MET A 403 3.03 -4.84 8.92
N ILE A 404 3.81 -3.80 9.27
CA ILE A 404 4.55 -2.94 8.35
C ILE A 404 5.95 -2.72 8.93
N THR A 405 6.90 -3.59 8.62
CA THR A 405 8.29 -3.45 9.08
C THR A 405 8.89 -2.15 8.56
N ASP A 406 9.62 -1.40 9.40
CA ASP A 406 10.35 -0.19 8.97
C ASP A 406 11.26 -0.48 7.75
N ARG A 407 11.72 -1.73 7.61
CA ARG A 407 12.43 -2.28 6.45
C ARG A 407 11.62 -2.20 5.14
N GLY A 408 10.31 -2.50 5.18
CA GLY A 408 9.43 -2.43 4.01
C GLY A 408 9.23 -0.99 3.54
N LEU A 409 9.04 -0.05 4.46
CA LEU A 409 8.96 1.38 4.14
C LEU A 409 10.28 1.91 3.56
N LEU A 410 11.43 1.50 4.11
CA LEU A 410 12.74 1.87 3.58
C LEU A 410 13.00 1.28 2.18
N MET A 411 12.55 0.06 1.92
CA MET A 411 12.64 -0.55 0.59
C MET A 411 11.76 0.20 -0.42
N LEU A 412 10.50 0.49 -0.07
CA LEU A 412 9.61 1.28 -0.90
C LEU A 412 10.19 2.67 -1.17
N ARG A 413 10.75 3.33 -0.15
CA ARG A 413 11.46 4.62 -0.31
C ARG A 413 12.58 4.51 -1.35
N SER A 414 13.41 3.47 -1.28
CA SER A 414 14.50 3.26 -2.24
C SER A 414 13.98 3.05 -3.66
N ILE A 415 12.87 2.31 -3.82
CA ILE A 415 12.20 2.14 -5.12
C ILE A 415 11.75 3.51 -5.65
N VAL A 416 11.01 4.29 -4.85
CA VAL A 416 10.54 5.64 -5.23
C VAL A 416 11.72 6.56 -5.57
N GLN A 417 12.82 6.49 -4.83
CA GLN A 417 14.00 7.31 -5.08
C GLN A 417 14.60 7.01 -6.47
N VAL A 418 14.82 5.74 -6.80
CA VAL A 418 15.41 5.34 -8.08
C VAL A 418 14.45 5.65 -9.23
N SER A 419 13.18 5.30 -9.09
CA SER A 419 12.17 5.54 -10.14
C SER A 419 11.95 7.03 -10.39
N MET A 420 12.00 7.88 -9.34
CA MET A 420 11.88 9.33 -9.50
C MET A 420 13.04 9.92 -10.30
N ILE A 421 14.28 9.47 -10.07
CA ILE A 421 15.44 9.92 -10.86
C ILE A 421 15.24 9.55 -12.33
N ILE A 422 14.82 8.31 -12.60
CA ILE A 422 14.53 7.85 -13.96
C ILE A 422 13.39 8.67 -14.58
N ASN A 423 12.33 8.96 -13.82
CA ASN A 423 11.19 9.76 -14.30
C ASN A 423 11.62 11.16 -14.73
N VAL A 424 12.37 11.87 -13.88
CA VAL A 424 12.89 13.22 -14.17
C VAL A 424 13.88 13.18 -15.34
N PHE A 425 14.75 12.17 -15.40
CA PHE A 425 15.66 12.00 -16.53
C PHE A 425 14.91 11.82 -17.85
N LEU A 426 13.92 10.92 -17.90
CA LEU A 426 13.13 10.70 -19.11
C LEU A 426 12.28 11.94 -19.49
N LEU A 427 11.85 12.73 -18.50
CA LEU A 427 11.18 14.02 -18.75
C LEU A 427 12.15 15.00 -19.41
N ALA A 428 13.38 15.10 -18.92
CA ALA A 428 14.40 15.93 -19.53
C ALA A 428 14.73 15.46 -20.96
N CYS A 429 14.79 14.15 -21.21
CA CYS A 429 14.99 13.62 -22.57
C CYS A 429 13.84 13.98 -23.52
N GLU A 430 12.59 13.91 -23.07
CA GLU A 430 11.43 14.31 -23.86
C GLU A 430 11.47 15.79 -24.20
N VAL A 431 11.69 16.65 -23.19
CA VAL A 431 11.85 18.10 -23.39
C VAL A 431 12.98 18.39 -24.38
N PHE A 432 14.15 17.78 -24.19
CA PHE A 432 15.27 17.95 -25.09
C PHE A 432 14.91 17.55 -26.52
N LYS A 433 14.31 16.37 -26.73
CA LYS A 433 13.90 15.86 -28.04
C LYS A 433 12.92 16.81 -28.74
N GLU A 434 11.91 17.29 -28.02
CA GLU A 434 10.90 18.19 -28.60
C GLU A 434 11.50 19.52 -29.05
N PHE A 435 12.37 20.15 -28.24
CA PHE A 435 12.96 21.44 -28.57
C PHE A 435 14.18 21.37 -29.49
N TYR A 436 14.88 20.23 -29.54
CA TYR A 436 16.05 20.04 -30.40
C TYR A 436 15.68 19.82 -31.87
N SER A 437 14.55 19.14 -32.14
CA SER A 437 14.20 18.71 -33.51
C SER A 437 13.91 19.86 -34.49
N GLY A 438 13.59 21.07 -33.99
CA GLY A 438 13.31 22.24 -34.83
C GLY A 438 12.09 22.12 -35.75
N THR A 439 11.23 21.12 -35.55
CA THR A 439 10.07 20.83 -36.42
C THR A 439 8.80 21.57 -35.99
N THR A 440 7.82 21.68 -36.90
CA THR A 440 6.47 22.17 -36.58
C THR A 440 5.73 21.29 -35.57
N HIS A 441 6.18 20.04 -35.40
CA HIS A 441 5.67 19.10 -34.40
C HIS A 441 5.97 19.52 -32.95
N GLY A 442 6.94 20.42 -32.72
CA GLY A 442 7.21 21.00 -31.41
C GLY A 442 6.20 22.06 -30.96
N ALA A 443 5.17 22.39 -31.76
CA ALA A 443 4.19 23.43 -31.41
C ALA A 443 3.39 23.09 -30.15
N SER A 444 3.00 21.83 -29.97
CA SER A 444 2.31 21.36 -28.76
C SER A 444 3.18 21.50 -27.51
N ALA A 445 4.48 21.19 -27.64
CA ALA A 445 5.44 21.39 -26.56
C ALA A 445 5.63 22.90 -26.26
N LYS A 446 5.72 23.76 -27.27
CA LYS A 446 5.78 25.22 -27.06
C LYS A 446 4.55 25.72 -26.31
N TYR A 447 3.34 25.31 -26.72
CA TYR A 447 2.10 25.66 -26.03
C TYR A 447 2.12 25.20 -24.56
N LEU A 448 2.53 23.96 -24.29
CA LEU A 448 2.59 23.42 -22.92
C LEU A 448 3.56 24.20 -22.03
N PHE A 449 4.79 24.45 -22.48
CA PHE A 449 5.86 24.99 -21.63
C PHE A 449 5.92 26.53 -21.59
N PHE A 450 5.57 27.19 -22.70
CA PHE A 450 5.74 28.65 -22.86
C PHE A 450 4.46 29.37 -23.28
N GLY A 451 3.41 28.62 -23.65
CA GLY A 451 2.25 29.17 -24.33
C GLY A 451 2.51 29.38 -25.82
N LEU A 452 1.43 29.62 -26.57
CA LEU A 452 1.49 29.79 -28.02
C LEU A 452 0.40 30.77 -28.47
N HIS A 453 0.77 31.80 -29.24
CA HIS A 453 -0.15 32.83 -29.76
C HIS A 453 -1.07 33.47 -28.69
N GLY A 454 -0.56 33.69 -27.48
CA GLY A 454 -1.33 34.29 -26.37
C GLY A 454 -2.09 33.28 -25.51
N HIS A 455 -2.17 32.02 -25.93
CA HIS A 455 -2.79 30.93 -25.16
C HIS A 455 -1.78 30.28 -24.21
N ASN A 456 -2.11 30.17 -22.93
CA ASN A 456 -1.19 29.72 -21.88
C ASN A 456 -1.86 28.90 -20.78
N ALA A 457 -3.06 28.34 -21.02
CA ALA A 457 -3.85 27.67 -19.98
C ALA A 457 -3.11 26.52 -19.27
N LEU A 458 -2.24 25.79 -19.97
CA LEU A 458 -1.49 24.65 -19.41
C LEU A 458 -0.12 25.01 -18.82
N VAL A 459 0.39 26.22 -19.05
CA VAL A 459 1.72 26.63 -18.59
C VAL A 459 1.85 26.54 -17.06
N PRO A 460 0.91 27.04 -16.24
CA PRO A 460 1.01 26.93 -14.78
C PRO A 460 1.02 25.48 -14.29
N TRP A 461 0.29 24.59 -14.97
CA TRP A 461 0.20 23.18 -14.61
C TRP A 461 1.54 22.48 -14.77
N ILE A 462 2.18 22.59 -15.94
CA ILE A 462 3.42 21.87 -16.20
C ILE A 462 4.57 22.36 -15.33
N TRP A 463 4.69 23.67 -15.11
CA TRP A 463 5.74 24.21 -14.24
C TRP A 463 5.55 23.82 -12.78
N THR A 464 4.30 23.73 -12.32
CA THR A 464 3.99 23.16 -10.99
C THR A 464 4.40 21.70 -10.91
N ALA A 465 4.09 20.90 -11.94
CA ALA A 465 4.47 19.49 -12.00
C ALA A 465 5.99 19.29 -11.94
N ILE A 466 6.73 20.05 -12.75
CA ILE A 466 8.20 20.02 -12.79
C ILE A 466 8.77 20.43 -11.44
N GLY A 467 8.29 21.54 -10.86
CA GLY A 467 8.73 21.99 -9.55
C GLY A 467 8.52 20.92 -8.48
N PHE A 468 7.34 20.29 -8.43
CA PHE A 468 7.04 19.23 -7.47
C PHE A 468 7.90 17.99 -7.68
N ASN A 469 8.09 17.54 -8.92
CA ASN A 469 8.91 16.38 -9.24
C ASN A 469 10.39 16.62 -8.91
N LEU A 470 10.93 17.80 -9.22
CA LEU A 470 12.31 18.16 -8.88
C LEU A 470 12.53 18.26 -7.37
N ILE A 471 11.63 18.94 -6.64
CA ILE A 471 11.73 19.03 -5.18
C ILE A 471 11.61 17.64 -4.55
N ALA A 472 10.67 16.82 -5.00
CA ALA A 472 10.53 15.44 -4.52
C ALA A 472 11.78 14.61 -4.78
N MET A 473 12.37 14.69 -5.99
CA MET A 473 13.63 14.04 -6.33
C MET A 473 14.76 14.46 -5.40
N VAL A 474 14.95 15.78 -5.20
CA VAL A 474 16.00 16.31 -4.30
C VAL A 474 15.80 15.81 -2.86
N LEU A 475 14.58 15.87 -2.33
CA LEU A 475 14.28 15.37 -0.99
C LEU A 475 14.56 13.86 -0.85
N LEU A 476 14.25 13.06 -1.88
CA LEU A 476 14.47 11.61 -1.88
C LEU A 476 15.96 11.24 -1.96
N VAL A 477 16.73 11.98 -2.76
CA VAL A 477 18.18 11.78 -2.89
C VAL A 477 18.92 12.20 -1.62
N LEU A 478 18.51 13.30 -1.00
CA LEU A 478 19.09 13.75 0.26
C LEU A 478 18.75 12.78 1.41
N PRO A 479 19.65 12.64 2.40
CA PRO A 479 19.42 11.78 3.56
C PRO A 479 18.23 12.26 4.43
N LEU A 480 17.70 13.46 4.18
CA LEU A 480 16.53 14.04 4.84
C LEU A 480 15.29 13.14 4.75
N SER A 481 15.07 12.48 3.61
CA SER A 481 13.92 11.59 3.42
C SER A 481 14.00 10.28 4.21
N ARG A 482 15.06 10.04 5.00
CA ARG A 482 15.06 8.99 6.02
C ARG A 482 14.09 9.30 7.17
N GLY A 483 13.76 10.58 7.39
CA GLY A 483 12.73 10.99 8.34
C GLY A 483 11.33 10.93 7.72
N LEU A 484 10.35 10.39 8.46
CA LEU A 484 8.97 10.23 7.98
C LEU A 484 8.33 11.54 7.48
N LYS A 485 8.63 12.69 8.11
CA LYS A 485 8.09 13.99 7.70
C LYS A 485 8.49 14.34 6.26
N TYR A 486 9.78 14.27 5.95
CA TYR A 486 10.30 14.62 4.62
C TYR A 486 9.96 13.56 3.58
N LEU A 487 9.91 12.28 3.99
CA LEU A 487 9.40 11.21 3.12
C LEU A 487 7.96 11.49 2.70
N ASN A 488 7.08 11.87 3.64
CA ASN A 488 5.68 12.15 3.34
C ASN A 488 5.52 13.35 2.42
N ILE A 489 6.29 14.42 2.63
CA ILE A 489 6.32 15.58 1.73
C ILE A 489 6.76 15.15 0.33
N ALA A 490 7.85 14.39 0.22
CA ALA A 490 8.34 13.91 -1.07
C ALA A 490 7.32 13.00 -1.77
N CYS A 491 6.65 12.09 -1.04
CA CYS A 491 5.59 11.25 -1.59
C CYS A 491 4.42 12.08 -2.11
N VAL A 492 3.91 13.05 -1.33
CA VAL A 492 2.79 13.90 -1.76
C VAL A 492 3.15 14.72 -3.00
N LEU A 493 4.33 15.36 -3.00
CA LEU A 493 4.81 16.14 -4.15
C LEU A 493 4.98 15.25 -5.38
N SER A 494 5.56 14.05 -5.24
CA SER A 494 5.71 13.10 -6.36
C SER A 494 4.36 12.66 -6.95
N ILE A 495 3.37 12.38 -6.10
CA ILE A 495 2.03 11.96 -6.53
C ILE A 495 1.34 13.08 -7.30
N ILE A 496 1.31 14.30 -6.73
CA ILE A 496 0.65 15.45 -7.37
C ILE A 496 1.40 15.87 -8.64
N GLY A 497 2.74 15.92 -8.59
CA GLY A 497 3.57 16.26 -9.74
C GLY A 497 3.35 15.31 -10.91
N ILE A 498 3.37 13.99 -10.65
CA ILE A 498 3.11 12.98 -11.68
C ILE A 498 1.66 13.00 -12.16
N TRP A 499 0.69 13.22 -11.27
CA TRP A 499 -0.73 13.36 -11.65
C TRP A 499 -0.93 14.53 -12.62
N ILE A 500 -0.31 15.67 -12.37
CA ILE A 500 -0.36 16.81 -13.29
C ILE A 500 0.39 16.51 -14.59
N GLU A 501 1.63 15.99 -14.50
CA GLU A 501 2.47 15.68 -15.67
C GLU A 501 1.78 14.70 -16.62
N LYS A 502 1.24 13.59 -16.10
CA LYS A 502 0.60 12.54 -16.90
C LYS A 502 -0.84 12.85 -17.27
N GLY A 503 -1.54 13.58 -16.43
CA GLY A 503 -2.89 14.00 -16.71
C GLY A 503 -2.89 15.19 -17.66
N MET A 504 -2.89 16.39 -17.06
CA MET A 504 -3.00 17.65 -17.80
C MET A 504 -1.82 17.91 -18.75
N GLY A 505 -0.61 17.49 -18.37
CA GLY A 505 0.62 17.77 -19.11
C GLY A 505 0.89 16.86 -20.30
N LEU A 506 0.25 15.69 -20.38
CA LEU A 506 0.42 14.76 -21.50
C LEU A 506 -0.83 14.70 -22.38
N VAL A 507 -2.02 14.58 -21.79
CA VAL A 507 -3.24 14.31 -22.56
C VAL A 507 -3.65 15.53 -23.38
N ILE A 508 -3.82 16.69 -22.76
CA ILE A 508 -4.41 17.84 -23.42
C ILE A 508 -3.49 18.45 -24.51
N PRO A 509 -2.17 18.62 -24.30
CA PRO A 509 -1.28 19.18 -25.33
C PRO A 509 -1.22 18.33 -26.59
N GLY A 510 -1.53 17.04 -26.51
CA GLY A 510 -1.63 16.19 -27.70
C GLY A 510 -2.68 16.66 -28.71
N PHE A 511 -3.69 17.41 -28.25
CA PHE A 511 -4.73 17.97 -29.10
C PHE A 511 -4.42 19.39 -29.60
N ILE A 512 -3.50 20.10 -28.95
CA ILE A 512 -3.29 21.54 -29.12
C ILE A 512 -1.84 21.82 -29.55
N PRO A 513 -1.60 22.49 -30.70
CA PRO A 513 -2.59 22.87 -31.70
C PRO A 513 -3.14 21.64 -32.45
N THR A 514 -4.30 21.81 -33.08
CA THR A 514 -4.86 20.79 -33.97
C THR A 514 -3.97 20.61 -35.22
N PRO A 515 -4.12 19.52 -36.00
CA PRO A 515 -3.40 19.35 -37.26
C PRO A 515 -3.64 20.49 -38.26
N LEU A 516 -4.77 21.21 -38.13
CA LEU A 516 -5.12 22.38 -38.93
C LEU A 516 -4.60 23.70 -38.33
N GLY A 517 -3.91 23.66 -37.19
CA GLY A 517 -3.30 24.82 -36.54
C GLY A 517 -4.22 25.57 -35.56
N ALA A 518 -5.44 25.09 -35.31
CA ALA A 518 -6.34 25.71 -34.34
C ALA A 518 -5.82 25.52 -32.91
N ILE A 519 -5.91 26.57 -32.10
CA ILE A 519 -5.52 26.56 -30.68
C ILE A 519 -6.81 26.77 -29.88
N VAL A 520 -7.22 25.75 -29.14
CA VAL A 520 -8.42 25.77 -28.30
C VAL A 520 -8.00 25.42 -26.89
N ASP A 521 -8.16 26.37 -25.98
CA ASP A 521 -7.83 26.14 -24.57
C ASP A 521 -8.86 25.20 -23.94
N TYR A 522 -8.36 24.28 -23.12
CA TYR A 522 -9.19 23.41 -22.28
C TYR A 522 -8.94 23.72 -20.81
N LEU A 523 -10.02 23.89 -20.06
CA LEU A 523 -10.02 23.92 -18.61
C LEU A 523 -11.15 23.02 -18.08
N PRO A 524 -10.90 22.20 -17.04
CA PRO A 524 -11.93 21.37 -16.45
C PRO A 524 -13.08 22.23 -15.92
N THR A 525 -14.30 21.86 -16.29
CA THR A 525 -15.51 22.47 -15.72
C THR A 525 -15.71 22.05 -14.27
N LEU A 526 -16.60 22.76 -13.58
CA LEU A 526 -17.05 22.34 -12.26
C LEU A 526 -17.71 20.95 -12.31
N ASN A 527 -18.47 20.65 -13.36
CA ASN A 527 -19.13 19.35 -13.49
C ASN A 527 -18.10 18.21 -13.57
N GLU A 528 -17.09 18.34 -14.44
CA GLU A 528 -16.00 17.37 -14.53
C GLU A 528 -15.24 17.22 -13.21
N THR A 529 -14.95 18.34 -12.54
CA THR A 529 -14.25 18.34 -11.25
C THR A 529 -15.05 17.57 -10.20
N LEU A 530 -16.37 17.76 -10.12
CA LEU A 530 -17.24 17.04 -9.18
C LEU A 530 -17.31 15.54 -9.50
N VAL A 531 -17.41 15.17 -10.78
CA VAL A 531 -17.37 13.76 -11.21
C VAL A 531 -16.02 13.12 -10.83
N CYS A 532 -14.91 13.79 -11.12
CA CYS A 532 -13.57 13.33 -10.73
C CYS A 532 -13.46 13.12 -9.22
N LEU A 533 -13.84 14.13 -8.41
CA LEU A 533 -13.82 14.02 -6.95
C LEU A 533 -14.70 12.87 -6.45
N GLY A 534 -15.87 12.67 -7.08
CA GLY A 534 -16.75 11.54 -6.77
C GLY A 534 -16.13 10.18 -7.04
N ILE A 535 -15.46 10.01 -8.18
CA ILE A 535 -14.77 8.74 -8.52
C ILE A 535 -13.57 8.51 -7.58
N TRP A 536 -12.81 9.55 -7.25
CA TRP A 536 -11.74 9.47 -6.25
C TRP A 536 -12.25 9.09 -4.86
N ALA A 537 -13.35 9.69 -4.41
CA ALA A 537 -13.98 9.34 -3.14
C ALA A 537 -14.53 7.90 -3.15
N PHE A 538 -15.15 7.47 -4.26
CA PHE A 538 -15.63 6.11 -4.45
C PHE A 538 -14.49 5.09 -4.43
N GLY A 539 -13.37 5.37 -5.09
CA GLY A 539 -12.18 4.52 -5.05
C GLY A 539 -11.58 4.38 -3.66
N LEU A 540 -11.46 5.50 -2.92
CA LEU A 540 -11.04 5.50 -1.52
C LEU A 540 -12.02 4.74 -0.62
N LEU A 541 -13.33 4.82 -0.90
CA LEU A 541 -14.37 4.05 -0.20
C LEU A 541 -14.17 2.55 -0.43
N CYS A 542 -14.00 2.11 -1.68
CA CYS A 542 -13.69 0.73 -2.04
C CYS A 542 -12.42 0.24 -1.35
N TYR A 543 -11.34 1.01 -1.42
CA TYR A 543 -10.08 0.65 -0.75
C TYR A 543 -10.22 0.56 0.77
N THR A 544 -10.95 1.50 1.39
CA THR A 544 -11.23 1.47 2.84
C THR A 544 -11.99 0.20 3.23
N ILE A 545 -13.02 -0.18 2.45
CA ILE A 545 -13.79 -1.42 2.64
C ILE A 545 -12.87 -2.64 2.52
N PHE A 546 -12.04 -2.70 1.49
CA PHE A 546 -11.08 -3.79 1.28
C PHE A 546 -10.10 -3.94 2.44
N LEU A 547 -9.52 -2.84 2.91
CA LEU A 547 -8.64 -2.83 4.08
C LEU A 547 -9.37 -3.28 5.34
N ARG A 548 -10.61 -2.83 5.56
CA ARG A 548 -11.41 -3.21 6.72
C ARG A 548 -11.69 -4.70 6.76
N MET A 549 -11.83 -5.34 5.60
CA MET A 549 -11.98 -6.80 5.49
C MET A 549 -10.64 -7.53 5.67
N ALA A 550 -9.58 -7.06 5.02
CA ALA A 550 -8.30 -7.75 4.97
C ALA A 550 -7.51 -7.70 6.28
N VAL A 551 -7.45 -6.53 6.94
CA VAL A 551 -6.63 -6.33 8.15
C VAL A 551 -6.97 -7.32 9.27
N PRO A 552 -8.24 -7.54 9.67
CA PRO A 552 -8.58 -8.50 10.71
C PRO A 552 -8.25 -9.95 10.34
N ILE A 553 -8.29 -10.32 9.05
CA ILE A 553 -7.92 -11.65 8.56
C ILE A 553 -6.41 -11.84 8.68
N LEU A 554 -5.64 -10.84 8.24
CA LEU A 554 -4.17 -10.87 8.31
C LEU A 554 -3.66 -10.87 9.76
N GLN A 555 -4.36 -10.20 10.67
CA GLN A 555 -4.10 -10.22 12.11
C GLN A 555 -4.60 -11.50 12.81
N GLY A 556 -5.18 -12.46 12.09
CA GLY A 556 -5.73 -13.69 12.69
C GLY A 556 -6.94 -13.49 13.61
N ARG A 557 -7.47 -12.26 13.73
CA ARG A 557 -8.68 -11.93 14.53
C ARG A 557 -9.94 -12.49 13.87
N LEU A 558 -9.99 -12.48 12.54
CA LEU A 558 -11.07 -13.03 11.75
C LEU A 558 -10.65 -14.36 11.11
N THR A 559 -11.05 -15.48 11.71
CA THR A 559 -10.76 -16.82 11.20
C THR A 559 -11.98 -17.71 11.24
N LYS A 560 -11.93 -18.82 10.50
CA LYS A 560 -12.97 -19.84 10.47
C LYS A 560 -13.27 -20.40 11.88
N ALA A 561 -12.25 -20.54 12.72
CA ALA A 561 -12.42 -21.02 14.10
C ALA A 561 -13.32 -20.10 14.94
N ASN A 562 -13.40 -18.81 14.59
CA ASN A 562 -14.24 -17.82 15.25
C ASN A 562 -15.63 -17.71 14.57
N GLU A 563 -16.06 -18.69 13.76
CA GLU A 563 -17.35 -18.64 13.03
C GLU A 563 -18.58 -18.73 13.94
N ILE A 564 -18.47 -19.36 15.11
CA ILE A 564 -19.53 -19.36 16.13
C ILE A 564 -18.86 -19.48 17.52
N ARG A 565 -18.81 -18.37 18.24
CA ARG A 565 -18.98 -18.28 19.69
C ARG A 565 -20.08 -17.26 19.93
#